data_AF-A0A5C3PBD4-F1
#
_entry.id   AF-A0A5C3PBD4-F1
#
_cell.length_a   1.000
_cell.length_b   1.000
_cell.length_c   1.000
_cell.angle_alpha   90.00
_cell.angle_beta   90.00
_cell.angle_gamma   90.00
#
_symmetry.space_group_name_H-M   'P 1'
#
loop_
_entity.id
_entity.type
_entity.pdbx_description
1 polymer ?
#
loop_
_entity_poly.entity_id
_entity_poly.type
_entity_poly.pdbx_seq_one_letter_code
_entity_poly.pdbx_strand_id
1 'polypeptide(L)'
;PSHEGIEWNEAVDGDAKEAAQLSIERDECSLAHARHLLAVQLRADGRDEYRSSPAYRGQNFLRLKEFESPSHINSPALKAFGLSISAMARFCRAVLNHGPLGSFRRRFFPNELTECPDCGVLQDRAHVLLKCKRYRRWWNCRGEFEFLQRVSPYHDFNSFL
;
A
#
# COMPACT_ATOMS: atom_id res chain seq x y z
N PRO A 1 21.65 1.97 7.25
CA PRO A 1 22.63 2.96 7.73
C PRO A 1 22.54 4.23 6.88
N SER A 2 21.73 5.21 7.30
CA SER A 2 21.85 6.58 6.81
C SER A 2 23.12 7.18 7.40
N HIS A 3 23.85 7.94 6.62
CA HIS A 3 25.16 8.52 6.98
C HIS A 3 25.00 9.85 7.74
N GLU A 4 24.02 9.89 8.64
CA GLU A 4 23.63 11.06 9.41
C GLU A 4 24.63 11.32 10.53
N GLY A 5 25.12 12.56 10.67
CA GLY A 5 26.09 12.95 11.71
C GLY A 5 27.57 12.76 11.35
N ILE A 6 27.89 12.54 10.07
CA ILE A 6 29.27 12.60 9.58
C ILE A 6 29.55 14.03 9.12
N GLU A 7 30.38 14.75 9.87
CA GLU A 7 30.69 16.18 9.67
C GLU A 7 30.92 16.58 8.21
N TRP A 8 31.77 15.83 7.49
CA TRP A 8 32.08 16.10 6.08
C TRP A 8 30.91 15.86 5.13
N ASN A 9 30.04 14.89 5.41
CA ASN A 9 28.85 14.68 4.60
C ASN A 9 27.82 15.78 4.84
N GLU A 10 27.64 16.20 6.09
CA GLU A 10 26.74 17.30 6.44
C GLU A 10 27.22 18.63 5.82
N ALA A 11 28.54 18.87 5.81
CA ALA A 11 29.13 20.03 5.14
C ALA A 11 28.85 20.01 3.62
N VAL A 12 29.13 18.89 2.95
CA VAL A 12 28.89 18.73 1.50
C VAL A 12 27.40 18.82 1.16
N ASP A 13 26.51 18.24 1.97
CA ASP A 13 25.06 18.37 1.81
C ASP A 13 24.59 19.81 2.02
N GLY A 14 25.21 20.53 2.96
CA GLY A 14 25.01 21.96 3.18
C GLY A 14 25.38 22.76 1.94
N ASP A 15 26.59 22.58 1.43
CA ASP A 15 27.09 23.25 0.22
C ASP A 15 26.21 22.93 -1.00
N ALA A 16 25.76 21.69 -1.15
CA ALA A 16 24.87 21.28 -2.24
C ALA A 16 23.49 21.95 -2.15
N LYS A 17 22.93 22.10 -0.94
CA LYS A 17 21.65 22.79 -0.71
C LYS A 17 21.77 24.29 -0.95
N GLU A 18 22.88 24.91 -0.54
CA GLU A 18 23.17 26.32 -0.81
C GLU A 18 23.35 26.55 -2.32
N ALA A 19 24.14 25.71 -2.98
CA ALA A 19 24.35 25.78 -4.43
C ALA A 19 23.04 25.57 -5.22
N ALA A 20 22.12 24.75 -4.73
CA ALA A 20 20.79 24.57 -5.32
C ALA A 20 19.90 25.83 -5.25
N GLN A 21 20.21 26.78 -4.35
CA GLN A 21 19.50 28.06 -4.23
C GLN A 21 20.13 29.17 -5.07
N LEU A 22 21.36 28.99 -5.56
CA LEU A 22 22.01 29.95 -6.45
C LEU A 22 21.29 30.00 -7.80
N SER A 23 20.87 31.18 -8.21
CA SER A 23 20.30 31.43 -9.53
C SER A 23 21.41 31.42 -10.58
N ILE A 24 21.81 30.23 -11.01
CA ILE A 24 22.73 30.10 -12.14
C ILE A 24 21.85 30.05 -13.40
N GLU A 25 21.95 31.07 -14.26
CA GLU A 25 21.44 30.99 -15.64
C GLU A 25 22.22 29.89 -16.36
N ARG A 26 21.65 28.67 -16.37
CA ARG A 26 22.20 27.53 -17.10
C ARG A 26 21.32 27.26 -18.31
N ASP A 27 21.85 27.52 -19.49
CA ASP A 27 21.23 27.13 -20.76
C ASP A 27 21.36 25.60 -21.00
N GLU A 28 22.26 24.94 -20.27
CA GLU A 28 22.54 23.51 -20.40
C GLU A 28 22.33 22.75 -19.08
N CYS A 29 21.44 21.77 -19.13
CA CYS A 29 21.16 20.85 -18.03
C CYS A 29 21.97 19.57 -18.22
N SER A 30 22.63 19.07 -17.17
CA SER A 30 23.35 17.80 -17.26
C SER A 30 22.39 16.66 -17.60
N LEU A 31 22.84 15.67 -18.39
CA LEU A 31 21.99 14.52 -18.75
C LEU A 31 21.43 13.80 -17.52
N ALA A 32 22.18 13.76 -16.42
CA ALA A 32 21.73 13.20 -15.14
C ALA A 32 20.58 14.01 -14.54
N HIS A 33 20.67 15.35 -14.56
CA HIS A 33 19.60 16.23 -14.10
C HIS A 33 18.36 16.11 -14.99
N ALA A 34 18.51 16.07 -16.31
CA ALA A 34 17.41 15.89 -17.26
C ALA A 34 16.65 14.58 -16.97
N ARG A 35 17.39 13.48 -16.80
CA ARG A 35 16.83 12.17 -16.45
C ARG A 35 16.12 12.18 -15.10
N HIS A 36 16.67 12.89 -14.12
CA HIS A 36 16.04 13.03 -12.82
C HIS A 36 14.69 13.75 -12.93
N LEU A 37 14.66 14.90 -13.61
CA LEU A 37 13.43 15.67 -13.83
C LEU A 37 12.37 14.85 -14.57
N LEU A 38 12.77 14.15 -15.63
CA LEU A 38 11.88 13.25 -16.36
C LEU A 38 11.33 12.14 -15.46
N ALA A 39 12.16 11.50 -14.64
CA ALA A 39 11.71 10.47 -13.71
C ALA A 39 10.78 11.04 -12.62
N VAL A 40 11.01 12.27 -12.16
CA VAL A 40 10.09 12.96 -11.23
C VAL A 40 8.74 13.19 -11.90
N GLN A 41 8.72 13.72 -13.13
CA GLN A 41 7.50 13.97 -13.89
C GLN A 41 6.72 12.69 -14.16
N LEU A 42 7.37 11.66 -14.71
CA LEU A 42 6.73 10.36 -15.00
C LEU A 42 6.12 9.72 -13.74
N ARG A 43 6.76 9.89 -12.58
CA ARG A 43 6.19 9.41 -11.31
C ARG A 43 4.99 10.24 -10.85
N ALA A 44 4.96 11.55 -11.13
CA ALA A 44 3.81 12.39 -10.86
C ALA A 44 2.63 12.00 -11.78
N ASP A 45 2.87 11.94 -13.08
CA ASP A 45 1.88 11.55 -14.09
C ASP A 45 1.28 10.17 -13.78
N GLY A 46 2.12 9.18 -13.46
CA GLY A 46 1.66 7.84 -13.10
C GLY A 46 0.81 7.81 -11.81
N ARG A 47 1.11 8.67 -10.82
CA ARG A 47 0.27 8.78 -9.61
C ARG A 47 -1.08 9.42 -9.92
N ASP A 48 -1.09 10.42 -10.80
CA ASP A 48 -2.32 11.12 -11.18
C ASP A 48 -3.21 10.22 -12.05
N GLU A 49 -2.63 9.46 -12.98
CA GLU A 49 -3.34 8.44 -13.75
C GLU A 49 -3.89 7.33 -12.84
N TYR A 50 -3.11 6.84 -11.89
CA TYR A 50 -3.57 5.87 -10.90
C TYR A 50 -4.76 6.38 -10.05
N ARG A 51 -4.78 7.67 -9.72
CA ARG A 51 -5.88 8.27 -8.93
C ARG A 51 -7.12 8.51 -9.78
N SER A 52 -6.95 9.00 -11.00
CA SER A 52 -8.03 9.45 -11.89
C SER A 52 -8.66 8.35 -12.72
N SER A 53 -7.93 7.27 -13.06
CA SER A 53 -8.40 6.21 -13.97
C SER A 53 -8.75 4.91 -13.23
N PRO A 54 -10.05 4.55 -13.12
CA PRO A 54 -10.47 3.24 -12.60
C PRO A 54 -9.96 2.04 -13.41
N ALA A 55 -9.71 2.23 -14.71
CA ALA A 55 -9.18 1.19 -15.60
C ALA A 55 -7.69 0.92 -15.31
N TYR A 56 -6.88 1.97 -15.18
CA TYR A 56 -5.46 1.87 -14.87
C TYR A 56 -5.22 1.27 -13.47
N ARG A 57 -5.97 1.74 -12.47
CA ARG A 57 -5.80 1.31 -11.07
C ARG A 57 -6.30 -0.10 -10.78
N GLY A 58 -7.18 -0.64 -11.65
CA GLY A 58 -7.89 -1.89 -11.44
C GLY A 58 -9.01 -1.82 -10.38
N GLN A 59 -10.03 -2.66 -10.53
CA GLN A 59 -11.21 -2.65 -9.66
C GLN A 59 -11.11 -3.62 -8.46
N ASN A 60 -10.18 -4.56 -8.51
CA ASN A 60 -10.12 -5.66 -7.56
C ASN A 60 -9.23 -5.39 -6.35
N PHE A 61 -8.29 -4.44 -6.43
CA PHE A 61 -7.34 -4.18 -5.35
C PHE A 61 -8.01 -3.52 -4.14
N LEU A 62 -7.60 -3.92 -2.93
CA LEU A 62 -7.96 -3.19 -1.72
C LEU A 62 -7.15 -1.90 -1.70
N ARG A 63 -7.85 -0.77 -1.63
CA ARG A 63 -7.22 0.54 -1.63
C ARG A 63 -7.00 1.00 -0.20
N LEU A 64 -5.74 1.23 0.14
CA LEU A 64 -5.33 1.76 1.43
C LEU A 64 -4.47 2.99 1.14
N LYS A 65 -4.85 4.12 1.73
CA LYS A 65 -4.25 5.43 1.46
C LYS A 65 -2.74 5.44 1.75
N GLU A 66 -2.37 4.67 2.76
CA GLU A 66 -1.04 4.47 3.31
C GLU A 66 -0.13 3.67 2.38
N PHE A 67 -0.71 3.05 1.33
CA PHE A 67 0.00 2.35 0.26
C PHE A 67 -0.01 3.07 -1.08
N GLU A 68 -0.57 4.28 -1.17
CA GLU A 68 -0.50 5.07 -2.40
C GLU A 68 0.92 5.50 -2.77
N SER A 69 1.82 5.55 -1.78
CA SER A 69 3.25 5.82 -1.98
C SER A 69 4.04 4.53 -1.73
N PRO A 70 4.25 3.68 -2.76
CA PRO A 70 4.99 2.45 -2.60
C PRO A 70 6.44 2.77 -2.23
N SER A 71 6.87 2.31 -1.05
CA SER A 71 8.26 2.32 -0.63
C SER A 71 8.75 0.89 -0.43
N HIS A 72 9.76 0.50 -1.20
CA HIS A 72 10.36 -0.84 -1.10
C HIS A 72 11.25 -0.99 0.14
N ILE A 73 11.63 0.11 0.81
CA ILE A 73 12.48 0.13 2.01
C ILE A 73 11.73 0.48 3.30
N ASN A 74 10.66 1.27 3.21
CA ASN A 74 10.03 1.86 4.39
C ASN A 74 8.50 1.84 4.33
N SER A 75 7.89 0.96 3.52
CA SER A 75 6.43 0.88 3.47
C SER A 75 5.84 0.43 4.82
N PRO A 76 4.66 0.94 5.18
CA PRO A 76 3.92 0.46 6.35
C PRO A 76 3.65 -1.05 6.32
N ALA A 77 3.51 -1.66 5.13
CA ALA A 77 3.28 -3.11 4.96
C ALA A 77 4.49 -3.91 5.40
N LEU A 78 5.69 -3.48 5.00
CA LEU A 78 6.94 -4.13 5.39
C LEU A 78 7.16 -3.99 6.90
N LYS A 79 6.86 -2.83 7.48
CA LYS A 79 6.96 -2.63 8.94
C LYS A 79 5.99 -3.51 9.71
N ALA A 80 4.77 -3.70 9.20
CA ALA A 80 3.74 -4.47 9.88
C ALA A 80 3.89 -6.00 9.68
N PHE A 81 4.22 -6.45 8.47
CA PHE A 81 4.15 -7.87 8.08
C PHE A 81 5.47 -8.43 7.55
N GLY A 82 6.48 -7.60 7.32
CA GLY A 82 7.73 -7.99 6.65
C GLY A 82 8.57 -9.01 7.40
N LEU A 83 8.35 -9.16 8.72
CA LEU A 83 9.05 -10.16 9.55
C LEU A 83 8.46 -11.58 9.42
N SER A 84 7.29 -11.74 8.81
CA SER A 84 6.63 -13.04 8.67
C SER A 84 6.19 -13.27 7.23
N ILE A 85 6.77 -14.29 6.59
CA ILE A 85 6.42 -14.72 5.22
C ILE A 85 4.92 -15.02 5.13
N SER A 86 4.38 -15.73 6.13
CA SER A 86 2.96 -16.10 6.18
C SER A 86 2.05 -14.88 6.30
N ALA A 87 2.42 -13.92 7.16
CA ALA A 87 1.67 -12.67 7.33
C ALA A 87 1.68 -11.84 6.03
N MET A 88 2.86 -11.63 5.45
CA MET A 88 3.00 -10.90 4.20
C MET A 88 2.24 -11.57 3.05
N ALA A 89 2.32 -12.89 2.90
CA ALA A 89 1.60 -13.62 1.86
C ALA A 89 0.08 -13.46 1.99
N ARG A 90 -0.46 -13.55 3.20
CA ARG A 90 -1.90 -13.35 3.46
C ARG A 90 -2.32 -11.89 3.24
N PHE A 91 -1.51 -10.92 3.68
CA PHE A 91 -1.72 -9.50 3.40
C PHE A 91 -1.77 -9.23 1.89
N CYS A 92 -0.79 -9.72 1.12
CA CYS A 92 -0.78 -9.61 -0.33
C CYS A 92 -2.04 -10.24 -0.95
N ARG A 93 -2.46 -11.43 -0.51
CA ARG A 93 -3.70 -12.06 -1.01
C ARG A 93 -4.94 -11.21 -0.73
N ALA A 94 -5.04 -10.56 0.43
CA ALA A 94 -6.15 -9.67 0.75
C ALA A 94 -6.14 -8.40 -0.12
N VAL A 95 -4.97 -7.76 -0.27
CA VAL A 95 -4.83 -6.55 -1.09
C VAL A 95 -5.09 -6.84 -2.57
N LEU A 96 -4.50 -7.91 -3.11
CA LEU A 96 -4.62 -8.28 -4.52
C LEU A 96 -5.96 -8.96 -4.88
N ASN A 97 -6.84 -9.20 -3.90
CA ASN A 97 -8.06 -10.00 -4.06
C ASN A 97 -7.80 -11.39 -4.68
N HIS A 98 -6.70 -11.99 -4.23
CA HIS A 98 -6.18 -13.27 -4.71
C HIS A 98 -6.19 -14.34 -3.60
N GLY A 99 -6.95 -14.09 -2.52
CA GLY A 99 -7.27 -15.11 -1.53
C GLY A 99 -8.18 -16.19 -2.12
N PRO A 100 -8.12 -17.43 -1.63
CA PRO A 100 -8.99 -18.53 -2.05
C PRO A 100 -10.42 -18.36 -1.48
N LEU A 101 -11.05 -17.23 -1.80
CA LEU A 101 -12.38 -16.85 -1.39
C LEU A 101 -13.39 -17.23 -2.47
N GLY A 102 -14.67 -17.26 -2.13
CA GLY A 102 -15.75 -17.47 -3.09
C GLY A 102 -15.74 -16.52 -4.29
N SER A 103 -15.39 -15.25 -4.09
CA SER A 103 -15.23 -14.27 -5.19
C SER A 103 -14.05 -14.58 -6.15
N PHE A 104 -13.03 -15.28 -5.67
CA PHE A 104 -11.93 -15.79 -6.49
C PHE A 104 -12.35 -17.07 -7.22
N ARG A 105 -12.96 -18.02 -6.51
CA ARG A 105 -13.51 -19.25 -7.10
C ARG A 105 -14.53 -18.98 -8.20
N ARG A 106 -15.43 -18.02 -8.01
CA ARG A 106 -16.38 -17.60 -9.05
C ARG A 106 -15.72 -17.26 -10.39
N ARG A 107 -14.49 -16.73 -10.36
CA ARG A 107 -13.75 -16.33 -11.56
C ARG A 107 -12.93 -17.48 -12.17
N PHE A 108 -12.31 -18.30 -11.32
CA PHE A 108 -11.28 -19.25 -11.75
C PHE A 108 -11.62 -20.73 -11.51
N PHE A 109 -12.60 -21.01 -10.65
CA PHE A 109 -13.02 -22.34 -10.20
C PHE A 109 -14.56 -22.39 -10.10
N PRO A 110 -15.29 -22.29 -11.24
CA PRO A 110 -16.74 -22.10 -11.26
C PRO A 110 -17.54 -23.24 -10.62
N ASN A 111 -16.92 -24.42 -10.49
CA ASN A 111 -17.54 -25.61 -9.88
C ASN A 111 -17.33 -25.67 -8.35
N GLU A 112 -16.54 -24.78 -7.77
CA GLU A 112 -16.34 -24.73 -6.31
C GLU A 112 -17.38 -23.85 -5.62
N LEU A 113 -17.69 -24.18 -4.36
CA LEU A 113 -18.57 -23.39 -3.51
C LEU A 113 -18.06 -21.96 -3.37
N THR A 114 -18.93 -21.00 -3.68
CA THR A 114 -18.64 -19.55 -3.61
C THR A 114 -19.26 -18.86 -2.39
N GLU A 115 -20.15 -19.54 -1.69
CA GLU A 115 -20.85 -18.99 -0.54
C GLU A 115 -20.08 -19.25 0.76
N CYS A 116 -20.20 -18.32 1.71
CA CYS A 116 -19.72 -18.54 3.05
C CYS A 116 -20.60 -19.59 3.74
N PRO A 117 -20.02 -20.69 4.27
CA PRO A 117 -20.81 -21.77 4.87
C PRO A 117 -21.62 -21.34 6.10
N ASP A 118 -21.17 -20.29 6.81
CA ASP A 118 -21.81 -19.83 8.04
C ASP A 118 -22.78 -18.66 7.80
N CYS A 119 -22.75 -18.02 6.62
CA CYS A 119 -23.52 -16.81 6.34
C CYS A 119 -24.41 -16.92 5.08
N GLY A 120 -24.19 -17.91 4.21
CA GLY A 120 -24.99 -18.12 2.99
C GLY A 120 -24.89 -17.02 1.93
N VAL A 121 -23.94 -16.10 2.07
CA VAL A 121 -23.68 -15.02 1.10
C VAL A 121 -22.36 -15.27 0.38
N LEU A 122 -22.15 -14.61 -0.77
CA LEU A 122 -20.86 -14.66 -1.47
C LEU A 122 -19.72 -14.39 -0.49
N GLN A 123 -18.77 -15.32 -0.42
CA GLN A 123 -17.56 -15.14 0.35
C GLN A 123 -16.60 -14.24 -0.44
N ASP A 124 -16.81 -12.93 -0.35
CA ASP A 124 -15.89 -11.93 -0.88
C ASP A 124 -15.02 -11.32 0.24
N ARG A 125 -14.03 -10.52 -0.15
CA ARG A 125 -13.12 -9.86 0.79
C ARG A 125 -13.86 -8.99 1.81
N ALA A 126 -14.85 -8.23 1.38
CA ALA A 126 -15.59 -7.31 2.25
C ALA A 126 -16.43 -8.09 3.28
N HIS A 127 -17.07 -9.18 2.85
CA HIS A 127 -17.77 -10.09 3.73
C HIS A 127 -16.83 -10.68 4.78
N VAL A 128 -15.72 -11.27 4.35
CA VAL A 128 -14.77 -11.94 5.25
C VAL A 128 -14.17 -10.98 6.28
N LEU A 129 -13.78 -9.76 5.86
CA LEU A 129 -13.15 -8.78 6.75
C LEU A 129 -14.15 -8.08 7.68
N LEU A 130 -15.35 -7.74 7.19
CA LEU A 130 -16.23 -6.78 7.89
C LEU A 130 -17.53 -7.38 8.42
N LYS A 131 -18.01 -8.49 7.85
CA LYS A 131 -19.40 -8.97 8.05
C LYS A 131 -19.51 -10.40 8.56
N CYS A 132 -18.56 -11.26 8.23
CA CYS A 132 -18.69 -12.70 8.41
C CYS A 132 -18.60 -13.11 9.88
N LYS A 133 -19.67 -13.70 10.42
CA LYS A 133 -19.76 -14.12 11.83
C LYS A 133 -18.63 -15.07 12.26
N ARG A 134 -18.17 -15.93 11.34
CA ARG A 134 -17.05 -16.85 11.54
C ARG A 134 -15.76 -16.12 11.89
N TYR A 135 -15.50 -15.02 11.18
CA TYR A 135 -14.30 -14.21 11.31
C TYR A 135 -14.53 -12.98 12.23
N ARG A 136 -15.80 -12.65 12.55
CA ARG A 136 -16.20 -11.49 13.36
C ARG A 136 -15.84 -11.61 14.85
N ARG A 137 -15.56 -12.81 15.37
CA ARG A 137 -15.19 -13.04 16.78
C ARG A 137 -14.00 -12.21 17.29
N TRP A 138 -13.24 -11.58 16.39
CA TRP A 138 -12.03 -10.82 16.68
C TRP A 138 -12.25 -9.30 16.84
N TRP A 139 -13.45 -8.79 16.50
CA TRP A 139 -13.74 -7.36 16.39
C TRP A 139 -14.68 -6.82 17.47
N ASN A 140 -14.79 -7.50 18.62
CA ASN A 140 -15.56 -7.03 19.78
C ASN A 140 -14.88 -5.85 20.52
N CYS A 141 -14.36 -4.86 19.79
CA CYS A 141 -14.04 -3.54 20.32
C CYS A 141 -15.21 -2.59 20.01
N ARG A 142 -15.53 -1.72 20.97
CA ARG A 142 -16.81 -1.03 21.09
C ARG A 142 -16.94 0.12 20.09
N GLY A 143 -17.99 0.09 19.27
CA GLY A 143 -18.51 1.26 18.55
C GLY A 143 -17.92 1.49 17.15
N GLU A 144 -18.81 1.75 16.19
CA GLU A 144 -18.48 2.15 14.80
C GLU A 144 -17.58 3.41 14.71
N PHE A 145 -17.54 4.22 15.77
CA PHE A 145 -16.78 5.47 15.83
C PHE A 145 -15.31 5.29 16.24
N GLU A 146 -14.98 4.34 17.12
CA GLU A 146 -13.58 3.99 17.42
C GLU A 146 -12.94 3.20 16.27
N PHE A 147 -13.74 2.47 15.49
CA PHE A 147 -13.31 1.70 14.32
C PHE A 147 -12.73 2.57 13.19
N LEU A 148 -13.30 3.76 12.97
CA LEU A 148 -12.81 4.71 11.97
C LEU A 148 -11.66 5.60 12.50
N GLN A 149 -11.52 5.71 13.83
CA GLN A 149 -10.44 6.50 14.48
C GLN A 149 -9.20 5.66 14.83
N ARG A 150 -9.33 4.33 15.00
CA ARG A 150 -8.19 3.38 15.09
C ARG A 150 -7.58 3.03 13.74
N VAL A 151 -7.95 3.73 12.66
CA VAL A 151 -7.35 3.64 11.33
C VAL A 151 -5.95 4.30 11.35
N SER A 152 -5.05 3.78 12.19
CA SER A 152 -3.78 3.34 11.63
C SER A 152 -4.11 1.97 11.03
N PRO A 153 -4.15 1.80 9.70
CA PRO A 153 -4.69 0.61 9.00
C PRO A 153 -4.03 -0.74 9.33
N TYR A 154 -3.21 -0.80 10.38
CA TYR A 154 -2.15 -1.77 10.56
C TYR A 154 -2.26 -2.57 11.85
N HIS A 155 -2.97 -2.10 12.86
CA HIS A 155 -3.01 -2.83 14.13
C HIS A 155 -3.86 -4.11 14.04
N ASP A 156 -5.01 -4.04 13.35
CA ASP A 156 -6.00 -5.13 13.40
C ASP A 156 -5.94 -6.09 12.19
N PHE A 157 -5.02 -5.87 11.25
CA PHE A 157 -4.76 -6.87 10.20
C PHE A 157 -4.01 -8.09 10.78
N ASN A 158 -3.20 -7.93 11.84
CA ASN A 158 -2.45 -9.03 12.47
C ASN A 158 -3.35 -10.14 13.04
N SER A 159 -4.58 -9.82 13.39
CA SER A 159 -5.58 -10.74 13.90
C SER A 159 -6.40 -11.43 12.78
N PHE A 160 -6.35 -10.91 11.55
CA PHE A 160 -6.94 -11.59 10.39
C PHE A 160 -6.01 -12.67 9.81
N LEU A 161 -4.70 -12.58 10.10
CA LEU A 161 -3.61 -13.33 9.47
C LEU A 161 -3.42 -14.72 10.06
#